data_AF-A0A9Q1CT47-F1
#
_entry.id   AF-A0A9Q1CT47-F1
#
_cell.length_a   1.000
_cell.length_b   1.000
_cell.length_c   1.000
_cell.angle_alpha   90.00
_cell.angle_beta   90.00
_cell.angle_gamma   90.00
#
_symmetry.space_group_name_H-M   'P 1'
#
loop_
_entity.id
_entity.type
_entity.pdbx_description
1 polymer ?
#
loop_
_entity_poly.entity_id
_entity_poly.type
_entity_poly.pdbx_seq_one_letter_code
_entity_poly.pdbx_strand_id
1 'polypeptide(L)' 'MHSQRLNEEPLQPWIAANVDGSIICGHCNCMVGLGKSCSHIGAVLFKIEAAVRLGYTKAACTDMPCKWNNDFKGKKK' A
#
# COMPACT_ATOMS: atom_id res chain seq x y z
N MET A 1 -10.50 24.12 1.12
CA MET A 1 -10.15 22.72 0.77
C MET A 1 -9.12 22.75 -0.35
N HIS A 2 -7.81 22.79 -0.02
CA HIS A 2 -6.73 22.82 -1.04
C HIS A 2 -6.61 21.51 -1.84
N SER A 3 -7.17 20.41 -1.32
CA SER A 3 -7.09 19.07 -1.92
C SER A 3 -7.95 18.82 -3.17
N GLN A 4 -8.76 19.78 -3.61
CA GLN A 4 -9.73 19.61 -4.71
C GLN A 4 -9.50 20.57 -5.88
N ARG A 5 -8.40 21.36 -5.85
CA ARG A 5 -8.06 22.26 -6.96
C ARG A 5 -7.48 21.43 -8.10
N LEU A 6 -8.22 21.32 -9.21
CA LEU A 6 -7.83 20.53 -10.38
C LEU A 6 -6.59 21.09 -11.12
N ASN A 7 -6.22 22.35 -10.85
CA ASN A 7 -5.11 23.05 -11.49
C ASN A 7 -3.83 23.08 -10.62
N GLU A 8 -3.80 22.32 -9.53
CA GLU A 8 -2.66 22.24 -8.61
C GLU A 8 -2.05 20.84 -8.70
N GLU A 9 -0.73 20.73 -8.54
CA GLU A 9 -0.08 19.43 -8.58
C GLU A 9 -0.65 18.52 -7.49
N PRO A 10 -0.97 17.24 -7.80
CA PRO A 10 -1.48 16.33 -6.80
C PRO A 10 -0.54 16.18 -5.62
N LEU A 11 -1.09 16.21 -4.41
CA LEU A 11 -0.35 15.88 -3.20
C LEU A 11 0.14 14.43 -3.28
N GLN A 12 1.35 14.21 -2.75
CA GLN A 12 2.02 12.90 -2.80
C GLN A 12 2.20 12.34 -1.40
N PRO A 13 1.12 11.82 -0.77
CA PRO A 13 1.24 11.09 0.47
C PRO A 13 1.93 9.76 0.23
N TRP A 14 2.87 9.40 1.09
CA TRP A 14 3.50 8.07 1.11
C TRP A 14 3.40 7.47 2.50
N ILE A 15 3.37 6.13 2.55
CA ILE A 15 3.31 5.35 3.78
C ILE A 15 4.27 4.16 3.64
N ALA A 16 5.13 3.98 4.64
CA ALA A 16 5.89 2.77 4.85
C ALA A 16 5.09 1.83 5.77
N ALA A 17 4.79 0.62 5.29
CA ALA A 17 4.05 -0.39 6.03
C ALA A 17 4.60 -1.78 5.72
N ASN A 18 4.40 -2.69 6.66
CA ASN A 18 4.67 -4.11 6.49
C ASN A 18 3.49 -4.80 5.76
N VAL A 19 3.74 -5.98 5.20
CA VAL A 19 2.74 -6.78 4.44
C VAL A 19 1.54 -7.20 5.29
N ASP A 20 1.74 -7.36 6.60
CA ASP A 20 0.69 -7.65 7.57
C ASP A 20 -0.24 -6.46 7.86
N GLY A 21 0.09 -5.27 7.34
CA GLY A 21 -0.65 -4.03 7.57
C GLY A 21 -0.08 -3.16 8.69
N SER A 22 1.01 -3.57 9.34
CA SER A 22 1.64 -2.78 10.41
C SER A 22 2.31 -1.53 9.84
N ILE A 23 1.91 -0.35 10.32
CA ILE A 23 2.39 0.95 9.82
C ILE A 23 3.71 1.34 10.51
N ILE A 24 4.71 1.71 9.71
CA ILE A 24 6.03 2.15 10.19
C ILE A 24 6.04 3.67 10.32
N CYS A 25 5.77 4.37 9.22
CA CYS A 25 5.67 5.83 9.16
C CYS A 25 4.97 6.28 7.87
N GLY A 26 4.63 7.55 7.78
CA GLY A 26 4.09 8.13 6.56
C GLY A 26 4.15 9.65 6.60
N HIS A 27 4.18 10.27 5.43
CA HIS A 27 4.26 11.72 5.29
C HIS A 27 3.50 12.19 4.07
N CYS A 28 2.96 13.40 4.14
CA CYS A 28 2.29 14.08 3.03
C CYS A 28 2.90 15.46 2.88
N ASN A 29 3.19 15.86 1.65
CA ASN A 29 3.75 17.18 1.32
C ASN A 29 2.73 18.33 1.44
N CYS A 30 1.57 18.13 2.06
CA CYS A 30 0.63 19.20 2.30
C CYS A 30 1.08 20.08 3.47
N MET A 31 0.64 21.35 3.49
CA MET A 31 1.01 22.34 4.50
C MET A 31 0.81 21.84 5.94
N VAL A 32 -0.24 21.04 6.19
CA VAL A 32 -0.51 20.44 7.50
C VAL A 32 0.40 19.24 7.78
N GLY A 33 0.71 18.46 6.75
CA GLY A 33 1.56 17.25 6.81
C GLY A 33 2.99 17.53 7.28
N LEU A 34 3.47 18.76 7.05
CA LEU A 34 4.78 19.24 7.52
C LEU A 34 4.84 19.47 9.04
N GLY A 35 3.69 19.65 9.70
CA GLY A 35 3.63 19.92 11.14
C GLY A 35 2.93 18.85 11.97
N LYS A 36 1.98 18.09 11.39
CA LYS A 36 1.18 17.04 12.03
C LYS A 36 0.67 16.03 10.98
N SER A 37 0.08 14.92 11.42
CA SER A 37 -0.65 14.00 10.53
C SER A 37 -1.85 14.70 9.87
N CYS A 38 -1.91 14.71 8.54
CA CYS A 38 -3.02 15.29 7.79
C CYS A 38 -4.11 14.27 7.45
N SER A 39 -5.29 14.74 7.04
CA SER A 39 -6.40 13.89 6.59
C SER A 39 -6.06 13.06 5.35
N HIS A 40 -5.10 13.48 4.51
CA HIS A 40 -4.62 12.69 3.38
C HIS A 40 -3.95 11.40 3.85
N ILE A 41 -3.11 11.47 4.88
CA ILE A 41 -2.51 10.27 5.50
C ILE A 41 -3.61 9.39 6.08
N GLY A 42 -4.59 9.97 6.75
CA GLY A 42 -5.76 9.23 7.24
C GLY A 42 -6.49 8.46 6.13
N ALA A 43 -6.74 9.11 4.99
CA ALA A 43 -7.40 8.47 3.85
C ALA A 43 -6.61 7.28 3.28
N VAL A 44 -5.28 7.42 3.15
CA VAL A 44 -4.41 6.32 2.70
C VAL A 44 -4.40 5.19 3.73
N LEU A 45 -4.35 5.48 5.02
CA LEU A 45 -4.42 4.48 6.09
C LEU A 45 -5.73 3.68 6.06
N PHE A 46 -6.87 4.35 5.85
CA PHE A 46 -8.16 3.65 5.67
C PHE A 46 -8.15 2.71 4.45
N LYS A 47 -7.50 3.10 3.35
CA LYS A 47 -7.35 2.25 2.18
C LYS A 47 -6.49 1.02 2.48
N ILE A 48 -5.39 1.19 3.21
CA ILE A 48 -4.50 0.09 3.62
C ILE A 48 -5.23 -0.87 4.56
N GLU A 49 -5.95 -0.37 5.56
CA GLU A 49 -6.77 -1.18 6.47
C GLU A 49 -7.75 -2.06 5.68
N ALA A 50 -8.48 -1.46 4.73
CA ALA A 50 -9.42 -2.19 3.91
C ALA A 50 -8.74 -3.25 3.04
N ALA A 51 -7.57 -2.94 2.46
CA ALA A 51 -6.81 -3.90 1.66
C ALA A 51 -6.35 -5.12 2.48
N VAL A 52 -5.86 -4.89 3.71
CA VAL A 52 -5.45 -5.95 4.64
C VAL A 52 -6.65 -6.79 5.06
N ARG A 53 -7.75 -6.15 5.47
CA ARG A 53 -8.99 -6.83 5.88
C ARG A 53 -9.61 -7.67 4.76
N LEU A 54 -9.56 -7.19 3.52
CA LEU A 54 -10.04 -7.91 2.34
C LEU A 54 -9.03 -8.96 1.84
N GLY A 55 -7.84 -9.04 2.43
CA GLY A 55 -6.82 -10.02 2.07
C GLY A 55 -6.06 -9.71 0.78
N TYR A 56 -6.17 -8.49 0.25
CA TYR A 56 -5.46 -8.07 -0.97
C TYR A 56 -3.95 -7.93 -0.79
N THR A 57 -3.45 -7.93 0.45
CA THR A 57 -2.01 -7.94 0.76
C THR A 57 -1.41 -9.34 0.74
N LYS A 58 -2.20 -10.39 0.57
CA LYS A 58 -1.74 -11.79 0.50
C LYS A 58 -1.57 -12.21 -0.95
N ALA A 59 -0.60 -13.10 -1.19
CA ALA A 59 -0.42 -13.71 -2.51
C ALA A 59 -1.68 -14.50 -2.91
N ALA A 60 -2.25 -14.16 -4.05
CA ALA A 60 -3.32 -14.91 -4.69
C ALA A 60 -2.78 -16.24 -5.26
N CYS A 61 -3.67 -17.18 -5.53
CA CYS A 61 -3.28 -18.46 -6.15
C CYS A 61 -2.64 -18.27 -7.54
N THR A 62 -2.90 -17.15 -8.21
CA THR A 62 -2.31 -16.77 -9.50
C THR A 62 -0.96 -16.07 -9.38
N ASP A 63 -0.62 -15.55 -8.19
CA ASP A 63 0.71 -14.96 -7.94
C ASP A 63 1.79 -16.04 -7.81
N MET A 64 1.37 -17.28 -7.53
CA MET A 64 2.25 -18.43 -7.42
C MET A 64 2.25 -19.24 -8.73
N PRO A 65 3.41 -19.79 -9.13
CA PRO A 65 3.47 -20.69 -10.29
C PRO A 65 2.56 -21.90 -10.06
N CYS A 66 1.88 -22.35 -11.13
CA CYS A 66 0.96 -23.47 -11.04
C CYS A 66 1.62 -24.70 -10.41
N LYS A 67 0.93 -25.35 -9.47
CA LYS A 67 1.51 -26.44 -8.67
C LYS A 67 2.10 -27.56 -9.52
N TRP A 68 1.48 -27.88 -10.65
CA TRP A 68 1.93 -28.90 -11.61
C TRP A 68 3.29 -28.59 -12.25
N ASN A 69 3.68 -27.31 -12.36
CA ASN A 69 5.03 -26.95 -12.83
C ASN A 69 6.14 -27.36 -11.86
N ASN A 70 5.82 -27.62 -10.58
CA ASN A 70 6.82 -28.08 -9.63
C ASN A 70 7.26 -29.52 -9.87
N ASP A 71 6.41 -30.35 -10.50
CA ASP A 71 6.73 -31.76 -10.78
C ASP A 71 7.76 -31.89 -11.91
N PHE A 72 7.88 -30.88 -12.78
CA PHE A 72 8.86 -30.82 -13.87
C PHE A 72 10.19 -30.17 -13.48
N LYS A 73 10.30 -29.60 -12.27
CA LYS A 73 11.58 -29.08 -11.77
C LYS A 73 12.46 -30.26 -11.39
N GLY A 74 13.22 -30.78 -12.36
CA GLY A 74 14.25 -31.78 -12.14
C GLY A 74 15.12 -31.39 -10.95
N LYS A 75 15.37 -32.35 -10.04
CA LYS A 75 16.23 -32.17 -8.86
C LYS A 75 17.53 -31.52 -9.31
N LYS A 76 17.75 -30.25 -8.95
CA LYS A 76 19.08 -29.64 -9.07
C LYS A 76 19.97 -30.38 -8.06
N LYS A 77 20.94 -31.12 -8.60
CA LYS A 77 22.05 -31.70 -7.83
C LYS A 77 22.80 -30.61 -7.08
#